data_AF-A0A510K928-F1
#
_entry.id   AF-A0A510K928-F1
#
_cell.length_a   1.000
_cell.length_b   1.000
_cell.length_c   1.000
_cell.angle_alpha   90.00
_cell.angle_beta   90.00
_cell.angle_gamma   90.00
#
_symmetry.space_group_name_H-M   'P 1'
#
loop_
_entity.id
_entity.type
_entity.pdbx_description
1 polymer ?
#
loop_
_entity_poly.entity_id
_entity_poly.type
_entity_poly.pdbx_seq_one_letter_code
_entity_poly.pdbx_strand_id
1 'polypeptide(L)'
;MEMLEKMPPNIKSAYIISIFTMIFFPLLGIFFNCVELYFGYLVGAIISAININLLINGVEKILFFQDKPKLRGNLEYLKRMAIFCLGMFIVGKISQKYFQNHVLTNILGTGIGVLNFKFSYLLYHFGKKFFSKNKE
;
A
#
# COMPACT_ATOMS: atom_id res chain seq x y z
N MET A 1 -5.91 -10.04 13.14
CA MET A 1 -4.69 -10.75 13.62
C MET A 1 -4.38 -11.96 12.73
N GLU A 2 -5.38 -12.74 12.28
CA GLU A 2 -5.21 -13.87 11.32
C GLU A 2 -4.41 -13.54 10.04
N MET A 3 -4.58 -12.34 9.47
CA MET A 3 -3.89 -11.95 8.24
C MET A 3 -2.36 -11.88 8.39
N LEU A 4 -1.85 -11.55 9.58
CA LEU A 4 -0.42 -11.48 9.87
C LEU A 4 0.22 -12.85 10.11
N GLU A 5 -0.58 -13.87 10.43
CA GLU A 5 -0.12 -15.25 10.63
C GLU A 5 0.06 -15.96 9.29
N LYS A 6 -0.77 -15.63 8.30
CA LYS A 6 -0.71 -16.19 6.94
C LYS A 6 0.43 -15.63 6.09
N MET A 7 1.07 -14.54 6.51
CA MET A 7 2.13 -13.88 5.74
C MET A 7 3.50 -14.55 5.93
N PRO A 8 4.27 -14.74 4.85
CA PRO A 8 5.69 -15.08 4.96
C PRO A 8 6.46 -14.06 5.81
N PRO A 9 7.50 -14.48 6.56
CA PRO A 9 8.16 -13.64 7.56
C PRO A 9 8.74 -12.33 6.97
N ASN A 10 9.34 -12.37 5.78
CA ASN A 10 9.89 -11.17 5.12
C ASN A 10 8.77 -10.19 4.71
N ILE A 11 7.61 -10.70 4.27
CA ILE A 11 6.45 -9.89 3.88
C ILE A 11 5.82 -9.29 5.14
N LYS A 12 5.73 -10.06 6.22
CA LYS A 12 5.24 -9.62 7.53
C LYS A 12 6.05 -8.44 8.07
N SER A 13 7.38 -8.51 8.05
CA SER A 13 8.24 -7.39 8.48
C SER A 13 8.02 -6.14 7.63
N ALA A 14 7.99 -6.28 6.31
CA ALA A 14 7.70 -5.17 5.40
C ALA A 14 6.30 -4.58 5.63
N TYR A 15 5.31 -5.41 5.93
CA TYR A 15 3.94 -4.98 6.22
C TYR A 15 3.85 -4.16 7.51
N ILE A 16 4.59 -4.55 8.56
CA ILE A 16 4.67 -3.78 9.82
C ILE A 16 5.28 -2.39 9.56
N ILE A 17 6.37 -2.31 8.79
CA ILE A 17 6.98 -1.02 8.39
C ILE A 17 5.98 -0.19 7.58
N SER A 18 5.20 -0.82 6.71
CA SER A 18 4.16 -0.15 5.92
C SER A 18 3.04 0.41 6.78
N ILE A 19 2.60 -0.30 7.84
CA ILE A 19 1.62 0.24 8.79
C ILE A 19 2.22 1.42 9.55
N PHE A 20 3.46 1.31 10.01
CA PHE A 20 4.14 2.37 10.74
C PHE A 20 4.22 3.66 9.91
N THR A 21 4.70 3.56 8.67
CA THR A 21 4.78 4.69 7.73
C THR A 21 3.41 5.24 7.34
N MET A 22 2.40 4.38 7.21
CA MET A 22 1.01 4.79 6.95
C MET A 22 0.45 5.66 8.08
N ILE A 23 0.88 5.50 9.32
CA ILE A 23 0.45 6.34 10.46
C ILE A 23 1.36 7.57 10.60
N PHE A 24 2.67 7.37 10.47
CA PHE A 24 3.67 8.41 10.72
C PHE A 24 3.59 9.58 9.74
N PHE A 25 3.50 9.31 8.43
CA PHE A 25 3.49 10.39 7.43
C PHE A 25 2.24 11.28 7.49
N PRO A 26 1.03 10.76 7.72
CA PRO A 26 -0.13 11.62 7.92
C PRO A 26 -0.03 12.50 9.17
N LEU A 27 0.54 11.99 10.27
CA LEU A 27 0.79 12.80 11.47
C LEU A 27 1.76 13.96 11.19
N LEU A 28 2.84 13.68 10.45
CA LEU A 28 3.73 14.74 9.97
C LEU A 28 2.99 15.72 9.04
N GLY A 29 2.15 15.21 8.14
CA GLY A 29 1.33 16.02 7.24
C GLY A 29 0.41 16.98 7.99
N ILE A 30 -0.19 16.54 9.09
CA ILE A 30 -1.01 17.41 9.97
C ILE A 30 -0.13 18.47 10.63
N PHE A 31 1.02 18.09 11.19
CA PHE A 31 1.92 19.02 11.88
C PHE A 31 2.48 20.11 10.95
N PHE A 32 2.82 19.75 9.70
CA PHE A 32 3.33 20.68 8.69
C PHE A 32 2.25 21.30 7.80
N ASN A 33 0.97 21.01 8.06
CA ASN A 33 -0.18 21.45 7.26
C ASN A 33 -0.07 21.11 5.75
N CYS A 34 0.48 19.93 5.45
CA CYS A 34 0.67 19.39 4.10
C CYS A 34 -0.45 18.39 3.78
N VAL A 35 -1.43 18.86 2.99
CA VAL A 35 -2.64 18.10 2.59
C VAL A 35 -2.28 16.83 1.83
N GLU A 36 -1.24 16.91 1.01
CA GLU A 36 -0.73 15.78 0.24
C GLU A 36 -0.34 14.60 1.12
N LEU A 37 0.22 14.88 2.31
CA LEU A 37 0.70 13.86 3.23
C LEU A 37 -0.41 13.32 4.14
N TYR A 38 -1.28 14.17 4.69
CA TYR A 38 -2.33 13.68 5.59
C TYR A 38 -3.55 13.13 4.86
N PHE A 39 -3.88 13.63 3.67
CA PHE A 39 -5.02 13.16 2.89
C PHE A 39 -4.57 12.27 1.72
N GLY A 40 -3.81 12.83 0.77
CA GLY A 40 -3.42 12.13 -0.46
C GLY A 40 -2.69 10.82 -0.17
N TYR A 41 -1.57 10.90 0.55
CA TYR A 41 -0.75 9.76 0.94
C TYR A 41 -1.50 8.77 1.81
N LEU A 42 -2.28 9.23 2.80
CA LEU A 42 -3.06 8.34 3.67
C LEU A 42 -4.03 7.47 2.86
N VAL A 43 -4.80 8.06 1.95
CA VAL A 43 -5.72 7.30 1.09
C VAL A 43 -4.96 6.31 0.22
N GLY A 44 -3.81 6.72 -0.32
CA GLY A 44 -2.95 5.83 -1.09
C GLY A 44 -2.42 4.65 -0.27
N ALA A 45 -1.98 4.91 0.97
CA ALA A 45 -1.47 3.90 1.88
C ALA A 45 -2.56 2.90 2.31
N ILE A 46 -3.81 3.36 2.50
CA ILE A 46 -4.98 2.49 2.71
C ILE A 46 -5.18 1.56 1.50
N ILE A 47 -5.15 2.11 0.27
CA ILE A 47 -5.28 1.32 -0.97
C ILE A 47 -4.15 0.28 -1.05
N SER A 48 -2.92 0.67 -0.73
CA SER A 48 -1.77 -0.24 -0.66
C SER A 48 -2.03 -1.40 0.31
N ALA A 49 -2.51 -1.12 1.52
CA ALA A 49 -2.81 -2.13 2.53
C ALA A 49 -3.90 -3.11 2.07
N ILE A 50 -5.00 -2.60 1.50
CA ILE A 50 -6.08 -3.41 0.93
C ILE A 50 -5.55 -4.31 -0.20
N ASN A 51 -4.74 -3.76 -1.10
CA ASN A 51 -4.17 -4.49 -2.22
C ASN A 51 -3.28 -5.66 -1.78
N ILE A 52 -2.47 -5.48 -0.72
CA ILE A 52 -1.63 -6.54 -0.17
C ILE A 52 -2.47 -7.63 0.49
N ASN A 53 -3.49 -7.26 1.25
CA ASN A 53 -4.41 -8.23 1.84
C ASN A 53 -5.09 -9.09 0.76
N LEU A 54 -5.62 -8.45 -0.29
CA LEU A 54 -6.22 -9.16 -1.43
C LEU A 54 -5.20 -10.03 -2.18
N LEU A 55 -3.95 -9.59 -2.28
CA LEU A 55 -2.88 -10.38 -2.90
C LEU A 55 -2.61 -11.67 -2.12
N ILE A 56 -2.43 -11.58 -0.81
CA ILE A 56 -2.12 -12.74 0.04
C ILE A 56 -3.27 -13.75 0.01
N ASN A 57 -4.50 -13.27 0.21
CA ASN A 57 -5.68 -14.13 0.17
C ASN A 57 -5.91 -14.73 -1.22
N GLY A 58 -5.60 -13.98 -2.28
CA GLY A 58 -5.68 -14.47 -3.66
C GLY A 58 -4.67 -15.58 -3.94
N VAL A 59 -3.41 -15.41 -3.49
CA VAL A 59 -2.35 -16.42 -3.62
C VAL A 59 -2.71 -17.69 -2.84
N GLU A 60 -3.18 -17.55 -1.61
CA GLU A 60 -3.62 -18.69 -0.77
C GLU A 60 -4.74 -19.48 -1.47
N LYS A 61 -5.75 -18.79 -2.02
CA LYS A 61 -6.86 -19.44 -2.76
C LYS A 61 -6.41 -20.13 -4.04
N ILE A 62 -5.38 -19.63 -4.72
CA ILE A 62 -4.82 -20.25 -5.94
C ILE A 62 -3.98 -21.48 -5.59
N LEU A 63 -3.22 -21.41 -4.50
CA LEU A 63 -2.44 -22.56 -3.99
C LEU A 63 -3.37 -23.68 -3.49
N PHE A 64 -4.45 -23.33 -2.79
CA PHE A 64 -5.37 -24.30 -2.22
C PHE A 64 -6.32 -24.94 -3.25
N PHE A 65 -6.79 -24.16 -4.23
CA PHE A 65 -7.65 -24.65 -5.31
C PHE A 65 -6.90 -24.55 -6.63
N GLN A 66 -6.34 -25.68 -7.08
CA GLN A 66 -5.56 -25.77 -8.34
C GLN A 66 -6.43 -25.69 -9.61
N ASP A 67 -7.72 -25.43 -9.49
CA ASP A 67 -8.63 -25.29 -10.61
C ASP A 67 -8.44 -23.94 -11.33
N LYS A 68 -8.07 -24.01 -12.62
CA LYS A 68 -7.92 -22.86 -13.53
C LYS A 68 -7.20 -21.66 -12.90
N PRO A 69 -5.97 -21.83 -12.38
CA PRO A 69 -5.27 -20.83 -11.56
C PRO A 69 -5.04 -19.50 -12.30
N LYS A 70 -4.83 -19.56 -13.62
CA LYS A 70 -4.60 -18.39 -14.48
C LYS A 70 -5.83 -17.46 -14.54
N LEU A 71 -7.04 -18.03 -14.66
CA LEU A 71 -8.28 -17.25 -14.71
C LEU A 71 -8.53 -16.56 -13.36
N ARG A 72 -8.34 -17.31 -12.26
CA ARG A 72 -8.55 -16.80 -10.90
C ARG A 72 -7.54 -15.69 -10.55
N GLY A 73 -6.28 -15.86 -10.95
CA GLY A 73 -5.25 -14.84 -10.81
C GLY A 73 -5.62 -13.53 -11.52
N ASN A 74 -6.12 -13.60 -12.75
CA ASN A 74 -6.57 -12.42 -13.50
C ASN A 74 -7.78 -11.74 -12.83
N LEU A 75 -8.73 -12.50 -12.29
CA LEU A 75 -9.88 -11.93 -11.58
C LEU A 75 -9.47 -11.18 -10.30
N GLU A 76 -8.58 -11.77 -9.50
CA GLU A 76 -8.05 -11.10 -8.31
C GLU A 76 -7.22 -9.85 -8.67
N TYR A 77 -6.50 -9.88 -9.80
CA TYR A 77 -5.82 -8.70 -10.32
C TYR A 77 -6.79 -7.59 -10.74
N LEU A 78 -7.87 -7.92 -11.46
CA LEU A 78 -8.90 -6.96 -11.86
C LEU A 78 -9.57 -6.31 -10.63
N LYS A 79 -9.86 -7.08 -9.57
CA LYS A 79 -10.39 -6.52 -8.31
C LYS A 79 -9.47 -5.47 -7.71
N ARG A 80 -8.16 -5.75 -7.64
CA ARG A 80 -7.16 -4.80 -7.11
C ARG A 80 -7.07 -3.55 -7.98
N MET A 81 -7.12 -3.70 -9.30
CA MET A 81 -7.14 -2.56 -10.23
C MET A 81 -8.39 -1.69 -10.05
N ALA A 82 -9.57 -2.32 -9.92
CA ALA A 82 -10.83 -1.61 -9.69
C ALA A 82 -10.78 -0.79 -8.39
N ILE A 83 -10.23 -1.35 -7.31
CA ILE A 83 -10.06 -0.63 -6.03
C ILE A 83 -9.12 0.57 -6.20
N PHE A 84 -8.02 0.40 -6.94
CA PHE A 84 -7.09 1.49 -7.23
C PHE A 84 -7.78 2.61 -8.02
N CYS A 85 -8.47 2.29 -9.12
CA CYS A 85 -9.19 3.26 -9.94
C CYS A 85 -10.27 4.01 -9.14
N LEU A 86 -11.08 3.28 -8.35
CA LEU A 86 -12.11 3.87 -7.49
C LEU A 86 -11.51 4.80 -6.44
N GLY A 87 -10.42 4.37 -5.79
CA GLY A 87 -9.70 5.18 -4.81
C GLY A 87 -9.18 6.50 -5.41
N MET A 88 -8.51 6.42 -6.57
CA MET A 88 -8.01 7.60 -7.27
C MET A 88 -9.14 8.55 -7.71
N PHE A 89 -10.27 8.00 -8.17
CA PHE A 89 -11.44 8.79 -8.55
C PHE A 89 -12.04 9.54 -7.34
N ILE A 90 -12.18 8.87 -6.20
CA ILE A 90 -12.67 9.47 -4.95
C ILE A 90 -11.73 10.58 -4.49
N VAL A 91 -10.41 10.35 -4.50
CA VAL A 91 -9.43 11.39 -4.17
C VAL A 91 -9.60 12.60 -5.08
N GLY A 92 -9.68 12.40 -6.40
CA GLY A 92 -9.86 13.50 -7.34
C GLY A 92 -11.13 14.32 -7.04
N LYS A 93 -12.27 13.66 -6.79
CA LYS A 93 -13.54 14.34 -6.47
C LYS A 93 -13.50 15.10 -5.14
N ILE A 94 -12.93 14.49 -4.09
CA ILE A 94 -12.81 15.13 -2.77
C ILE A 94 -11.83 16.30 -2.85
N SER A 95 -10.67 16.14 -3.50
CA SER A 95 -9.70 17.21 -3.68
C SER A 95 -10.27 18.37 -4.48
N GLN A 96 -11.07 18.13 -5.52
CA GLN A 96 -11.74 19.21 -6.26
C GLN A 96 -12.72 20.01 -5.38
N LYS A 97 -13.37 19.37 -4.41
CA LYS A 97 -14.35 20.01 -3.54
C LYS A 97 -13.72 20.75 -2.36
N TYR A 98 -12.70 20.18 -1.72
CA TYR A 98 -12.13 20.70 -0.47
C TYR A 98 -10.72 21.30 -0.62
N PHE A 99 -9.99 20.96 -1.68
CA PHE A 99 -8.56 21.29 -1.85
C PHE A 99 -8.23 21.68 -3.30
N GLN A 100 -8.94 22.68 -3.85
CA GLN A 100 -8.89 23.04 -5.28
C GLN A 100 -7.47 23.26 -5.83
N ASN A 101 -6.59 23.88 -5.05
CA ASN A 101 -5.21 24.16 -5.47
C ASN A 101 -4.27 22.95 -5.35
N HIS A 102 -4.70 21.88 -4.68
CA HIS A 102 -3.89 20.71 -4.37
C HIS A 102 -4.43 19.43 -5.04
N VAL A 103 -5.25 19.54 -6.09
CA VAL A 103 -5.82 18.37 -6.77
C VAL A 103 -4.73 17.48 -7.35
N LEU A 104 -3.82 18.06 -8.13
CA LEU A 104 -2.73 17.32 -8.75
C LEU A 104 -1.76 16.74 -7.71
N THR A 105 -1.42 17.53 -6.70
CA THR A 105 -0.48 17.13 -5.65
C THR A 105 -1.06 16.06 -4.73
N ASN A 106 -2.38 16.08 -4.46
CA ASN A 106 -3.06 15.00 -3.76
C ASN A 106 -3.11 13.71 -4.57
N ILE A 107 -3.37 13.78 -5.88
CA ILE A 107 -3.31 12.62 -6.78
C ILE A 107 -1.90 12.01 -6.78
N LEU A 108 -0.86 12.84 -6.83
CA LEU A 108 0.53 12.40 -6.71
C LEU A 108 0.82 11.79 -5.33
N GLY A 109 0.36 12.43 -4.26
CA GLY A 109 0.46 11.93 -2.89
C GLY A 109 -0.18 10.55 -2.74
N THR A 110 -1.36 10.35 -3.32
CA THR A 110 -2.02 9.03 -3.38
C THR A 110 -1.22 8.02 -4.17
N GLY A 111 -0.64 8.41 -5.30
CA GLY A 111 0.30 7.56 -6.05
C GLY A 111 1.48 7.10 -5.20
N ILE A 112 2.10 8.01 -4.45
CA ILE A 112 3.19 7.69 -3.51
C ILE A 112 2.68 6.76 -2.40
N GLY A 113 1.51 7.03 -1.82
CA GLY A 113 0.90 6.19 -0.80
C GLY A 113 0.59 4.77 -1.28
N VAL A 114 0.15 4.60 -2.54
CA VAL A 114 -0.11 3.28 -3.14
C VAL A 114 1.18 2.44 -3.23
N LEU A 115 2.34 3.10 -3.32
CA LEU A 115 3.64 2.45 -3.33
C LEU A 115 4.19 2.17 -1.92
N ASN A 116 3.48 2.56 -0.85
CA ASN A 116 3.97 2.46 0.53
C ASN A 116 4.51 1.06 0.89
N PHE A 117 3.76 0.01 0.55
CA PHE A 117 4.23 -1.35 0.84
C PHE A 117 5.48 -1.73 0.05
N LYS A 118 5.58 -1.31 -1.23
CA LYS A 118 6.76 -1.58 -2.06
C LYS A 118 7.99 -0.86 -1.52
N PHE A 119 7.85 0.39 -1.10
CA PHE A 119 8.92 1.13 -0.44
C PHE A 119 9.32 0.47 0.88
N SER A 120 8.36 0.05 1.69
CA SER A 120 8.61 -0.64 2.96
C SER A 120 9.36 -1.97 2.76
N TYR A 121 8.98 -2.74 1.75
CA TYR A 121 9.68 -3.96 1.37
C TYR A 121 11.12 -3.69 0.90
N LEU A 122 11.28 -2.67 0.06
CA LEU A 122 12.59 -2.25 -0.44
C LEU A 122 13.50 -1.79 0.72
N LEU A 123 12.99 -0.95 1.63
CA LEU A 123 13.70 -0.52 2.83
C LEU A 123 14.11 -1.69 3.72
N TYR A 124 13.21 -2.64 3.96
CA TYR A 124 13.53 -3.84 4.73
C TYR A 124 14.67 -4.64 4.10
N HIS A 125 14.62 -4.87 2.78
CA HIS A 125 15.64 -5.63 2.07
C HIS A 125 16.99 -4.91 2.03
N PHE A 126 17.01 -3.60 1.75
CA PHE A 126 18.24 -2.81 1.78
C PHE A 126 18.85 -2.75 3.17
N GLY A 127 18.04 -2.53 4.21
CA GLY A 127 18.50 -2.56 5.61
C GLY A 127 19.13 -3.89 5.97
N LYS A 128 18.46 -5.01 5.66
CA LYS A 128 19.00 -6.36 5.90
C LYS A 128 20.35 -6.58 5.21
N LYS A 129 20.48 -6.14 3.95
CA LYS A 129 21.74 -6.24 3.20
C LYS A 129 22.85 -5.40 3.83
N PHE A 130 22.54 -4.22 4.36
CA PHE A 130 23.52 -3.34 5.01
C PHE A 130 23.99 -3.92 6.35
N PHE A 131 23.07 -4.41 7.18
CA PHE A 131 23.40 -5.03 8.47
C PHE A 131 24.13 -6.36 8.34
N SER A 132 23.87 -7.13 7.28
CA SER A 132 24.63 -8.38 7.03
C SER A 132 26.07 -8.11 6.59
N LYS A 133 26.32 -6.98 5.92
CA LYS A 133 27.65 -6.60 5.43
C LYS A 133 28.56 -6.00 6.51
N ASN A 134 27.98 -5.53 7.61
CA ASN A 134 28.72 -5.01 8.79
C ASN A 134 29.04 -6.10 9.83
N LYS A 135 28.74 -7.37 9.55
CA LYS A 135 29.04 -8.53 10.42
C LYS A 135 30.17 -9.40 9.89
N GLU A 136 30.75 -9.06 8.73
CA GLU A 136 31.99 -9.61 8.18
C GLU A 136 33.14 -8.64 8.47
#